data_AF-A0A928T6L2-F1
#
_entry.id   AF-A0A928T6L2-F1
#
_cell.length_a   1.000
_cell.length_b   1.000
_cell.length_c   1.000
_cell.angle_alpha   90.00
_cell.angle_beta   90.00
_cell.angle_gamma   90.00
#
_symmetry.space_group_name_H-M   'P 1'
#
loop_
_entity.id
_entity.type
_entity.pdbx_description
1 polymer ?
#
loop_
_entity_poly.entity_id
_entity_poly.type
_entity_poly.pdbx_seq_one_letter_code
_entity_poly.pdbx_strand_id
1 'polypeptide(L)'
;MDIAGSTAFKSSRPSEVQPWLPTLYRFFSEFPIQLANRYQSNEPSPRLWKTLGDEIVFVTEITDHRQVSSHLCRFRDAISHYREVVKEADKKLDLKGAAWLAGFPVGNTMLTLRHGRNNTQEMEDFVGPSIDCGFRLSKHASPRKFVISVETALMVAGTGHKSHDKPAVHAERGEELKGILGGRPYPKLWIEVPFRDGEKLHKLEETLFDPPHPPPDKDVFDYCKLFIQEHGSPLFQPFISGDSDFSEEPPGFPENLEIACALWKNLVPTSDGEPKHKRASLPEQQVKKQIAQLAGPPRREVGKKRR
;
A
#
# COMPACT_ATOMS: atom_id res chain seq x y z
N MET A 1 3.24 -6.35 3.73
CA MET A 1 4.11 -6.88 4.80
C MET A 1 5.01 -7.93 4.16
N ASP A 2 6.27 -7.99 4.58
CA ASP A 2 7.33 -8.78 3.93
C ASP A 2 8.18 -9.54 4.97
N ILE A 3 8.70 -10.71 4.59
CA ILE A 3 9.66 -11.47 5.40
C ILE A 3 11.09 -11.03 5.06
N ALA A 4 11.68 -10.22 5.92
CA ALA A 4 13.08 -9.82 5.79
C ALA A 4 14.01 -11.04 5.86
N GLY A 5 14.97 -11.11 4.95
CA GLY A 5 15.97 -12.20 4.92
C GLY A 5 15.47 -13.49 4.27
N SER A 6 14.22 -13.54 3.77
CA SER A 6 13.65 -14.76 3.19
C SER A 6 14.46 -15.31 2.01
N THR A 7 15.03 -14.44 1.16
CA THR A 7 15.83 -14.86 0.00
C THR A 7 17.07 -15.62 0.45
N ALA A 8 17.80 -15.09 1.44
CA ALA A 8 18.97 -15.75 2.00
C ALA A 8 18.59 -17.06 2.70
N PHE A 9 17.47 -17.08 3.41
CA PHE A 9 16.94 -18.28 4.06
C PHE A 9 16.59 -19.38 3.06
N LYS A 10 15.92 -19.05 1.95
CA LYS A 10 15.57 -19.97 0.86
C LYS A 10 16.81 -20.63 0.24
N SER A 11 17.95 -19.93 0.18
CA SER A 11 19.20 -20.43 -0.38
C SER A 11 20.18 -20.99 0.66
N SER A 12 19.83 -20.99 1.95
CA SER A 12 20.77 -21.31 3.04
C SER A 12 21.19 -22.78 3.10
N ARG A 13 20.36 -23.70 2.59
CA ARG A 13 20.56 -25.15 2.65
C ARG A 13 20.20 -25.81 1.31
N PRO A 14 21.04 -25.65 0.28
CA PRO A 14 20.72 -26.11 -1.09
C PRO A 14 20.69 -27.64 -1.23
N SER A 15 21.26 -28.37 -0.27
CA SER A 15 21.24 -29.85 -0.24
C SER A 15 19.94 -30.43 0.31
N GLU A 16 19.11 -29.62 0.97
CA GLU A 16 17.82 -30.05 1.53
C GLU A 16 16.68 -29.71 0.55
N VAL A 17 15.66 -30.58 0.49
CA VAL A 17 14.48 -30.33 -0.34
C VAL A 17 13.58 -29.32 0.37
N GLN A 18 13.57 -28.08 -0.14
CA GLN A 18 12.68 -26.99 0.30
C GLN A 18 12.61 -26.78 1.84
N PRO A 19 13.75 -26.64 2.53
CA PRO A 19 13.79 -26.53 4.00
C PRO A 19 13.08 -25.27 4.53
N TRP A 20 12.89 -24.28 3.66
CA TRP A 20 12.17 -23.04 3.94
C TRP A 20 10.64 -23.16 3.88
N LEU A 21 10.10 -24.23 3.26
CA LEU A 21 8.67 -24.35 2.98
C LEU A 21 7.82 -24.36 4.26
N PRO A 22 8.15 -25.11 5.33
CA PRO A 22 7.34 -25.11 6.54
C PRO A 22 7.21 -23.71 7.17
N THR A 23 8.30 -22.94 7.20
CA THR A 23 8.32 -21.58 7.75
C THR A 23 7.45 -20.62 6.93
N LEU A 24 7.60 -20.62 5.60
CA LEU A 24 6.81 -19.75 4.73
C LEU A 24 5.33 -20.16 4.75
N TYR A 25 5.03 -21.46 4.70
CA TYR A 25 3.65 -21.95 4.76
C TYR A 25 2.97 -21.56 6.07
N ARG A 26 3.68 -21.69 7.20
CA ARG A 26 3.18 -21.28 8.51
C ARG A 26 2.88 -19.78 8.55
N PHE A 27 3.80 -18.96 8.04
CA PHE A 27 3.60 -17.51 7.93
C PHE A 27 2.36 -17.14 7.11
N PHE A 28 2.23 -17.68 5.89
CA PHE A 28 1.11 -17.36 5.00
C PHE A 28 -0.23 -17.87 5.50
N SER A 29 -0.25 -18.92 6.34
CA SER A 29 -1.49 -19.46 6.91
C SER A 29 -1.86 -18.83 8.26
N GLU A 30 -0.90 -18.57 9.15
CA GLU A 30 -1.18 -18.10 10.51
C GLU A 30 -1.21 -16.57 10.65
N PHE A 31 -0.35 -15.82 9.94
CA PHE A 31 -0.30 -14.36 10.10
C PHE A 31 -1.66 -13.69 9.80
N PRO A 32 -2.38 -14.03 8.71
CA PRO A 32 -3.70 -13.46 8.45
C PRO A 32 -4.71 -13.73 9.58
N ILE A 33 -4.67 -14.92 10.17
CA ILE A 33 -5.54 -15.32 11.28
C ILE A 33 -5.21 -14.48 12.52
N GLN A 34 -3.93 -14.35 12.85
CA GLN A 34 -3.50 -13.56 14.00
C GLN A 34 -3.84 -12.07 13.84
N LEU A 35 -3.69 -11.52 12.64
CA LEU A 35 -4.11 -10.16 12.35
C LEU A 35 -5.63 -10.01 12.50
N ALA A 36 -6.42 -10.92 11.92
CA ALA A 36 -7.88 -10.87 11.99
C ALA A 36 -8.39 -10.94 13.44
N ASN A 37 -7.76 -11.75 14.30
CA ASN A 37 -8.09 -11.85 15.72
C ASN A 37 -7.86 -10.56 16.53
N ARG A 38 -7.21 -9.54 15.96
CA ARG A 38 -7.07 -8.21 16.58
C ARG A 38 -8.25 -7.28 16.31
N TYR A 39 -9.19 -7.70 15.47
CA TYR A 39 -10.39 -6.93 15.14
C TYR A 39 -11.60 -7.55 15.83
N GLN A 40 -12.50 -6.70 16.32
CA GLN A 40 -13.80 -7.15 16.79
C GLN A 40 -14.70 -7.53 15.61
N SER A 41 -15.71 -8.37 15.82
CA SER A 41 -16.57 -8.87 14.74
C SER A 41 -17.37 -7.78 14.00
N ASN A 42 -17.55 -6.61 14.62
CA ASN A 42 -18.24 -5.45 14.06
C ASN A 42 -17.29 -4.37 13.51
N GLU A 43 -15.97 -4.55 13.64
CA GLU A 43 -14.97 -3.63 13.10
C GLU A 43 -14.60 -4.04 11.67
N PRO A 44 -14.34 -3.08 10.76
CA PRO A 44 -13.85 -3.39 9.43
C PRO A 44 -12.47 -4.06 9.55
N SER A 45 -12.38 -5.37 9.28
CA SER A 45 -11.12 -6.10 9.31
C SER A 45 -10.49 -6.12 7.91
N PRO A 46 -9.17 -5.86 7.76
CA PRO A 46 -8.48 -5.97 6.49
C PRO A 46 -8.58 -7.37 5.90
N ARG A 47 -9.00 -7.45 4.64
CA ARG A 47 -9.03 -8.70 3.87
C ARG A 47 -7.69 -8.93 3.17
N LEU A 48 -7.31 -10.19 3.02
CA LEU A 48 -6.20 -10.57 2.16
C LEU A 48 -6.51 -10.15 0.72
N TRP A 49 -5.64 -9.32 0.12
CA TRP A 49 -5.75 -8.93 -1.28
C TRP A 49 -4.96 -9.89 -2.16
N LYS A 50 -3.64 -9.97 -1.95
CA LYS A 50 -2.76 -10.87 -2.72
C LYS A 50 -1.46 -11.17 -1.97
N THR A 51 -0.74 -12.17 -2.47
CA THR A 51 0.64 -12.48 -2.10
C THR A 51 1.58 -12.20 -3.28
N LEU A 52 2.80 -11.75 -2.99
CA LEU A 52 3.82 -11.42 -3.98
C LEU A 52 5.16 -12.01 -3.52
N GLY A 53 5.44 -13.25 -3.92
CA GLY A 53 6.64 -13.95 -3.44
C GLY A 53 6.56 -14.23 -1.94
N ASP A 54 7.38 -13.55 -1.15
CA ASP A 54 7.42 -13.54 0.32
C ASP A 54 6.58 -12.43 0.97
N GLU A 55 5.97 -11.57 0.16
CA GLU A 55 5.09 -10.50 0.65
C GLU A 55 3.63 -10.95 0.72
N ILE A 56 2.92 -10.38 1.70
CA ILE A 56 1.47 -10.47 1.85
C ILE A 56 0.86 -9.07 1.93
N VAL A 57 -0.20 -8.84 1.16
CA VAL A 57 -0.85 -7.52 1.03
C VAL A 57 -2.31 -7.63 1.44
N PHE A 58 -2.72 -6.73 2.31
CA PHE A 58 -4.09 -6.62 2.79
C PHE A 58 -4.71 -5.31 2.31
N VAL A 59 -6.03 -5.28 2.24
CA VAL A 59 -6.80 -4.09 1.88
C VAL A 59 -7.99 -3.95 2.82
N THR A 60 -8.36 -2.72 3.15
CA THR A 60 -9.59 -2.38 3.85
C THR A 60 -10.07 -1.02 3.36
N GLU A 61 -11.39 -0.82 3.38
CA GLU A 61 -11.99 0.48 3.12
C GLU A 61 -12.02 1.29 4.42
N ILE A 62 -11.66 2.57 4.33
CA ILE A 62 -11.67 3.49 5.46
C ILE A 62 -12.88 4.40 5.35
N THR A 63 -13.75 4.37 6.35
CA THR A 63 -14.96 5.20 6.43
C THR A 63 -14.85 6.30 7.48
N ASP A 64 -13.76 6.31 8.24
CA ASP A 64 -13.45 7.30 9.27
C ASP A 64 -11.94 7.43 9.41
N HIS A 65 -11.40 8.65 9.38
CA HIS A 65 -9.96 8.88 9.39
C HIS A 65 -9.26 8.29 10.63
N ARG A 66 -9.97 8.13 11.75
CA ARG A 66 -9.46 7.54 13.00
C ARG A 66 -9.15 6.05 12.85
N GLN A 67 -9.79 5.37 11.90
CA GLN A 67 -9.51 3.96 11.61
C GLN A 67 -8.07 3.77 11.12
N VAL A 68 -7.47 4.76 10.44
CA VAL A 68 -6.09 4.68 9.93
C VAL A 68 -5.10 4.39 11.07
N SER A 69 -5.10 5.20 12.13
CA SER A 69 -4.26 4.97 13.31
C SER A 69 -4.55 3.61 13.96
N SER A 70 -5.82 3.24 14.02
CA SER A 70 -6.29 1.98 14.61
C SER A 70 -5.79 0.74 13.84
N HIS A 71 -5.80 0.77 12.51
CA HIS A 71 -5.26 -0.28 11.66
C HIS A 71 -3.74 -0.38 11.76
N LEU A 72 -3.06 0.76 11.74
CA LEU A 72 -1.61 0.82 11.84
C LEU A 72 -1.11 0.20 13.15
N CYS A 73 -1.73 0.53 14.28
CA CYS A 73 -1.38 -0.08 15.57
C CYS A 73 -1.64 -1.58 15.61
N ARG A 74 -2.78 -2.06 15.10
CA ARG A 74 -3.06 -3.50 15.04
C ARG A 74 -2.06 -4.24 14.15
N PHE A 75 -1.68 -3.68 13.00
CA PHE A 75 -0.65 -4.27 12.15
C PHE A 75 0.73 -4.24 12.81
N ARG A 76 1.13 -3.12 13.42
CA ARG A 76 2.37 -3.00 14.19
C ARG A 76 2.45 -4.08 15.27
N ASP A 77 1.37 -4.28 16.02
CA ASP A 77 1.31 -5.26 17.12
C ASP A 77 1.25 -6.70 16.61
N ALA A 78 0.61 -6.94 15.45
CA ALA A 78 0.67 -8.22 14.77
C ALA A 78 2.10 -8.55 14.29
N ILE A 79 2.79 -7.59 13.69
CA ILE A 79 4.19 -7.74 13.25
C ILE A 79 5.11 -7.99 14.45
N SER A 80 5.02 -7.15 15.49
CA SER A 80 5.84 -7.29 16.70
C SER A 80 5.62 -8.64 17.40
N HIS A 81 4.38 -9.15 17.40
CA HIS A 81 4.08 -10.47 17.97
C HIS A 81 4.57 -11.63 17.09
N TYR A 82 4.28 -11.60 15.79
CA TYR A 82 4.61 -12.70 14.87
C TYR A 82 6.11 -12.78 14.55
N ARG A 83 6.87 -11.70 14.79
CA ARG A 83 8.33 -11.66 14.71
C ARG A 83 8.99 -12.81 15.45
N GLU A 84 8.54 -13.11 16.67
CA GLU A 84 9.12 -14.19 17.48
C GLU A 84 8.98 -15.55 16.81
N VAL A 85 7.80 -15.84 16.23
CA VAL A 85 7.53 -17.09 15.51
C VAL A 85 8.46 -17.25 14.31
N VAL A 86 8.77 -16.16 13.61
CA VAL A 86 9.66 -16.17 12.46
C VAL A 86 11.13 -16.31 12.89
N LYS A 87 11.53 -15.64 13.98
CA LYS A 87 12.89 -15.73 14.55
C LYS A 87 13.17 -17.10 15.19
N GLU A 88 12.16 -17.80 15.67
CA GLU A 88 12.26 -19.21 16.12
C GLU A 88 12.66 -20.14 14.98
N ALA A 89 12.18 -19.88 13.76
CA ALA A 89 12.53 -20.68 12.59
C ALA A 89 13.96 -20.39 12.10
N ASP A 90 14.36 -19.11 12.03
CA ASP A 90 15.73 -18.69 11.78
C ASP A 90 15.95 -17.28 12.35
N LYS A 91 16.99 -17.13 13.18
CA LYS A 91 17.32 -15.86 13.85
C LYS A 91 17.64 -14.70 12.91
N LYS A 92 17.90 -14.98 11.63
CA LYS A 92 18.18 -13.97 10.59
C LYS A 92 16.91 -13.47 9.91
N LEU A 93 15.77 -14.12 10.12
CA LEU A 93 14.50 -13.69 9.58
C LEU A 93 13.87 -12.61 10.46
N ASP A 94 13.14 -11.71 9.83
CA ASP A 94 12.32 -10.71 10.51
C ASP A 94 11.13 -10.31 9.63
N LEU A 95 10.29 -9.40 10.10
CA LEU A 95 9.10 -8.91 9.41
C LEU A 95 9.17 -7.40 9.22
N LYS A 96 8.69 -6.95 8.06
CA LYS A 96 8.65 -5.53 7.69
C LYS A 96 7.25 -5.11 7.27
N GLY A 97 6.82 -3.95 7.78
CA GLY A 97 5.51 -3.37 7.50
C GLY A 97 5.58 -2.16 6.59
N ALA A 98 4.59 -2.02 5.71
CA ALA A 98 4.35 -0.78 4.98
C ALA A 98 2.85 -0.59 4.75
N ALA A 99 2.39 0.66 4.75
CA ALA A 99 0.99 1.03 4.52
C ALA A 99 0.91 2.34 3.74
N TRP A 100 -0.14 2.46 2.93
CA TRP A 100 -0.40 3.66 2.13
C TRP A 100 -1.90 3.79 1.92
N LEU A 101 -2.35 5.00 1.62
CA LEU A 101 -3.72 5.25 1.18
C LEU A 101 -3.80 5.29 -0.35
N ALA A 102 -4.97 4.96 -0.88
CA ALA A 102 -5.29 5.12 -2.29
C ALA A 102 -6.74 5.60 -2.42
N GLY A 103 -6.94 6.72 -3.13
CA GLY A 103 -8.28 7.22 -3.46
C GLY A 103 -8.85 6.53 -4.70
N PHE A 104 -10.14 6.18 -4.65
CA PHE A 104 -10.88 5.58 -5.75
C PHE A 104 -12.19 6.36 -6.00
N PRO A 105 -12.72 6.37 -7.23
CA PRO A 105 -12.15 5.85 -8.48
C PRO A 105 -11.25 6.87 -9.21
N VAL A 106 -10.98 8.03 -8.60
CA VAL A 106 -10.16 9.09 -9.18
C VAL A 106 -8.69 8.80 -8.91
N GLY A 107 -7.89 8.68 -9.99
CA GLY A 107 -6.45 8.38 -9.92
C GLY A 107 -6.13 6.89 -9.84
N ASN A 108 -6.86 6.13 -9.03
CA ASN A 108 -6.72 4.68 -8.94
C ASN A 108 -7.99 3.96 -9.36
N THR A 109 -7.87 2.70 -9.77
CA THR A 109 -8.98 1.92 -10.29
C THR A 109 -8.95 0.48 -9.82
N MET A 110 -10.15 -0.10 -9.66
CA MET A 110 -10.33 -1.51 -9.35
C MET A 110 -10.66 -2.27 -10.64
N LEU A 111 -9.91 -3.32 -10.93
CA LEU A 111 -10.11 -4.22 -12.05
C LEU A 111 -10.74 -5.51 -11.55
N THR A 112 -11.88 -5.90 -12.11
CA THR A 112 -12.45 -7.23 -11.89
C THR A 112 -12.02 -8.13 -13.05
N LEU A 113 -11.09 -9.03 -12.79
CA LEU A 113 -10.58 -10.00 -13.75
C LEU A 113 -11.39 -11.29 -13.64
N ARG A 114 -12.03 -11.70 -14.73
CA ARG A 114 -12.69 -13.00 -14.84
C ARG A 114 -11.71 -14.04 -15.37
N HIS A 115 -11.55 -15.14 -14.64
CA HIS A 115 -10.67 -16.24 -15.02
C HIS A 115 -11.38 -17.61 -15.02
N GLY A 116 -10.79 -18.57 -15.74
CA GLY A 116 -11.31 -19.92 -15.91
C GLY A 116 -12.12 -20.11 -17.20
N ARG A 117 -12.22 -21.36 -17.70
CA ARG A 117 -12.91 -21.71 -18.96
C ARG A 117 -14.35 -21.18 -19.06
N ASN A 118 -15.00 -20.95 -17.91
CA ASN A 118 -16.38 -20.49 -17.81
C ASN A 118 -16.50 -19.05 -17.24
N ASN A 119 -15.39 -18.32 -17.02
CA ASN A 119 -15.39 -16.99 -16.39
C ASN A 119 -16.13 -16.94 -15.03
N THR A 120 -16.14 -18.04 -14.28
CA THR A 120 -16.88 -18.16 -13.01
C THR A 120 -16.11 -17.66 -11.80
N GLN A 121 -14.80 -17.41 -11.94
CA GLN A 121 -13.98 -16.87 -10.86
C GLN A 121 -13.68 -15.42 -11.15
N GLU A 122 -14.06 -14.55 -10.23
CA GLU A 122 -13.74 -13.12 -10.24
C GLU A 122 -12.59 -12.87 -9.26
N MET A 123 -11.57 -12.17 -9.74
CA MET A 123 -10.47 -11.68 -8.93
C MET A 123 -10.41 -10.17 -9.05
N GLU A 124 -10.42 -9.48 -7.91
CA GLU A 124 -10.25 -8.04 -7.87
C GLU A 124 -8.76 -7.68 -7.78
N ASP A 125 -8.36 -6.70 -8.58
CA ASP A 125 -7.04 -6.10 -8.49
C ASP A 125 -7.13 -4.56 -8.46
N PHE A 126 -6.21 -3.92 -7.74
CA PHE A 126 -6.12 -2.46 -7.68
C PHE A 126 -4.92 -1.98 -8.48
N VAL A 127 -5.14 -0.98 -9.33
CA VAL A 127 -4.11 -0.40 -10.20
C VAL A 127 -4.20 1.12 -10.14
N GLY A 128 -3.05 1.78 -10.06
CA GLY A 128 -2.98 3.23 -10.12
C GLY A 128 -1.71 3.77 -9.45
N PRO A 129 -1.46 5.08 -9.56
CA PRO A 129 -0.25 5.71 -9.05
C PRO A 129 -0.06 5.53 -7.54
N SER A 130 -1.14 5.52 -6.74
CA SER A 130 -1.03 5.31 -5.29
C SER A 130 -0.63 3.87 -4.96
N ILE A 131 -1.11 2.90 -5.74
CA ILE A 131 -0.73 1.49 -5.62
C ILE A 131 0.76 1.31 -5.97
N ASP A 132 1.21 1.91 -7.07
CA ASP A 132 2.61 1.89 -7.48
C ASP A 132 3.53 2.57 -6.46
N CYS A 133 3.07 3.69 -5.88
CA CYS A 133 3.78 4.38 -4.81
C CYS A 133 3.93 3.47 -3.59
N GLY A 134 2.85 2.82 -3.15
CA GLY A 134 2.85 1.88 -2.04
C GLY A 134 3.88 0.76 -2.17
N PHE A 135 3.92 0.09 -3.33
CA PHE A 135 4.88 -0.98 -3.59
C PHE A 135 6.33 -0.51 -3.72
N ARG A 136 6.57 0.76 -4.06
CA ARG A 136 7.93 1.33 -4.06
C ARG A 136 8.35 1.73 -2.66
N LEU A 137 7.42 2.34 -1.92
CA LEU A 137 7.59 2.77 -0.55
C LEU A 137 7.90 1.59 0.38
N SER A 138 7.27 0.43 0.18
CA SER A 138 7.48 -0.77 0.99
C SER A 138 8.94 -1.24 1.04
N LYS A 139 9.73 -0.92 0.00
CA LYS A 139 11.15 -1.27 -0.08
C LYS A 139 12.03 -0.53 0.94
N HIS A 140 11.54 0.60 1.46
CA HIS A 140 12.22 1.35 2.50
C HIS A 140 11.87 0.85 3.91
N ALA A 141 10.96 -0.12 4.03
CA ALA A 141 10.63 -0.71 5.31
C ALA A 141 11.81 -1.51 5.90
N SER A 142 11.94 -1.43 7.21
CA SER A 142 12.88 -2.20 7.99
C SER A 142 12.14 -2.92 9.12
N PRO A 143 12.77 -3.87 9.82
CA PRO A 143 12.12 -4.52 10.96
C PRO A 143 11.60 -3.52 12.00
N ARG A 144 12.31 -2.41 12.18
CA ARG A 144 11.92 -1.35 13.09
C ARG A 144 10.95 -0.34 12.46
N LYS A 145 11.16 0.01 11.19
CA LYS A 145 10.47 1.10 10.51
C LYS A 145 9.30 0.55 9.71
N PHE A 146 8.09 0.68 10.25
CA PHE A 146 6.87 0.48 9.50
C PHE A 146 6.58 1.73 8.70
N VAL A 147 6.94 1.70 7.42
CA VAL A 147 6.89 2.87 6.54
C VAL A 147 5.45 3.18 6.12
N ILE A 148 5.10 4.46 6.12
CA ILE A 148 3.77 4.94 5.75
C ILE A 148 3.86 6.03 4.68
N SER A 149 2.85 6.14 3.82
CA SER A 149 2.81 7.19 2.79
C SER A 149 2.54 8.57 3.42
N VAL A 150 2.81 9.64 2.66
CA VAL A 150 2.52 11.03 3.07
C VAL A 150 1.04 11.22 3.38
N GLU A 151 0.15 10.64 2.56
CA GLU A 151 -1.30 10.70 2.75
C GLU A 151 -1.71 9.97 4.04
N THR A 152 -1.12 8.79 4.31
CA THR A 152 -1.35 8.05 5.55
C THR A 152 -0.87 8.85 6.77
N ALA A 153 0.33 9.42 6.72
CA ALA A 153 0.89 10.23 7.80
C ALA A 153 0.06 11.48 8.08
N LEU A 154 -0.47 12.14 7.04
CA LEU A 154 -1.39 13.26 7.18
C LEU A 154 -2.64 12.86 7.97
N MET A 155 -3.29 11.76 7.61
CA MET A 155 -4.47 11.26 8.33
C MET A 155 -4.16 10.88 9.77
N VAL A 156 -3.05 10.19 10.02
CA VAL A 156 -2.61 9.84 11.38
C VAL A 156 -2.42 11.11 12.22
N ALA A 157 -1.67 12.08 11.72
CA ALA A 157 -1.42 13.34 12.41
C ALA A 157 -2.71 14.14 12.68
N GLY A 158 -3.68 14.05 11.78
CA GLY A 158 -4.99 14.71 11.88
C GLY A 158 -5.94 14.12 12.93
N THR A 159 -5.74 12.88 13.40
CA THR A 159 -6.62 12.24 14.41
C THR A 159 -6.62 12.91 15.80
N GLY A 160 -5.75 13.91 16.03
CA GLY A 160 -5.61 14.60 17.31
C GLY A 160 -5.10 13.71 18.46
N HIS A 161 -5.09 14.22 19.69
CA HIS A 161 -4.69 13.44 20.88
C HIS A 161 -5.82 12.53 21.45
N LYS A 162 -6.96 12.44 20.77
CA LYS A 162 -8.17 11.77 21.29
C LYS A 162 -8.15 10.24 21.19
N SER A 163 -7.14 9.68 20.53
CA SER A 163 -6.90 8.22 20.49
C SER A 163 -5.71 7.88 21.38
N HIS A 164 -5.95 7.12 22.46
CA HIS A 164 -4.90 6.63 23.35
C HIS A 164 -3.87 5.74 22.60
N ASP A 165 -4.28 5.13 21.49
CA ASP A 165 -3.45 4.23 20.68
C ASP A 165 -3.03 4.87 19.36
N LYS A 166 -2.77 6.19 19.31
CA LYS A 166 -2.21 6.80 18.10
C LYS A 166 -0.69 6.52 18.00
N PRO A 167 -0.19 5.96 16.88
CA PRO A 167 1.24 5.78 16.71
C PRO A 167 1.91 7.12 16.41
N ALA A 168 3.09 7.35 16.97
CA ALA A 168 3.89 8.52 16.64
C ALA A 168 4.54 8.35 15.26
N VAL A 169 4.50 9.42 14.46
CA VAL A 169 5.09 9.43 13.11
C VAL A 169 6.49 10.02 13.19
N HIS A 170 7.48 9.25 12.79
CA HIS A 170 8.85 9.67 12.62
C HIS A 170 9.09 10.13 11.18
N ALA A 171 10.01 11.08 11.00
CA ALA A 171 10.36 11.64 9.71
C ALA A 171 11.87 11.62 9.51
N GLU A 172 12.29 11.21 8.30
CA GLU A 172 13.67 11.23 7.84
C GLU A 172 13.77 11.98 6.51
N ARG A 173 15.00 12.36 6.15
CA ARG A 173 15.28 12.89 4.81
C ARG A 173 14.83 11.89 3.76
N GLY A 174 14.09 12.40 2.77
CA GLY A 174 13.55 11.59 1.69
C GLY A 174 14.61 11.05 0.73
N GLU A 175 14.19 10.04 -0.03
CA GLU A 175 14.97 9.43 -1.12
C GLU A 175 14.12 9.38 -2.39
N GLU A 176 14.75 9.25 -3.55
CA GLU A 176 14.00 9.16 -4.80
C GLU A 176 13.20 7.85 -4.88
N LEU A 177 11.88 7.96 -4.98
CA LEU A 177 11.02 6.86 -5.43
C LEU A 177 10.90 6.93 -6.94
N LYS A 178 11.67 6.07 -7.63
CA LYS A 178 11.73 6.01 -9.10
C LYS A 178 10.33 6.04 -9.71
N GLY A 179 10.06 7.04 -10.54
CA GLY A 179 8.79 7.16 -11.29
C GLY A 179 7.60 7.70 -10.51
N ILE A 180 7.75 8.12 -9.24
CA ILE A 180 6.66 8.72 -8.46
C ILE A 180 6.68 10.25 -8.55
N LEU A 181 7.74 10.90 -8.08
CA LEU A 181 7.85 12.38 -8.05
C LEU A 181 8.80 12.95 -9.12
N GLY A 182 8.98 12.23 -10.24
CA GLY A 182 9.81 12.72 -11.35
C GLY A 182 11.28 12.99 -10.96
N GLY A 183 11.85 12.16 -10.08
CA GLY A 183 13.23 12.30 -9.58
C GLY A 183 13.36 13.10 -8.28
N ARG A 184 12.27 13.70 -7.78
CA ARG A 184 12.31 14.41 -6.49
C ARG A 184 12.28 13.41 -5.32
N PRO A 185 12.93 13.75 -4.18
CA PRO A 185 12.89 12.93 -2.98
C PRO A 185 11.46 12.82 -2.41
N TYR A 186 11.02 11.59 -2.13
CA TYR A 186 9.83 11.30 -1.35
C TYR A 186 10.22 11.13 0.12
N PRO A 187 9.52 11.77 1.08
CA PRO A 187 9.89 11.71 2.49
C PRO A 187 9.76 10.30 3.06
N LYS A 188 10.72 9.92 3.91
CA LYS A 188 10.66 8.65 4.63
C LYS A 188 9.91 8.87 5.94
N LEU A 189 8.64 8.52 5.95
CA LEU A 189 7.75 8.59 7.11
C LEU A 189 7.48 7.18 7.63
N TRP A 190 7.50 6.99 8.94
CA TRP A 190 7.33 5.66 9.53
C TRP A 190 6.81 5.72 10.96
N ILE A 191 6.26 4.59 11.42
CA ILE A 191 5.94 4.35 12.82
C ILE A 191 6.81 3.22 13.36
N GLU A 192 7.12 3.27 14.65
CA GLU A 192 7.99 2.29 15.28
C GLU A 192 7.29 0.94 15.49
N VAL A 193 7.98 -0.15 15.11
CA VAL A 193 7.60 -1.52 15.49
C VAL A 193 8.47 -1.95 16.66
N PRO A 194 7.90 -2.10 17.87
CA PRO A 194 8.69 -2.43 19.04
C PRO A 194 9.28 -3.84 18.92
N PHE A 195 10.55 -3.98 19.28
CA PHE A 195 11.15 -5.27 19.59
C PHE A 195 10.75 -5.71 20.99
N ARG A 196 10.56 -7.01 21.20
CA ARG A 196 10.30 -7.56 22.54
C ARG A 196 11.59 -7.57 23.37
N ASP A 197 11.42 -7.62 24.70
CA ASP A 197 12.54 -7.52 25.63
C ASP A 197 13.60 -8.61 25.38
N GLY A 198 14.83 -8.18 25.08
CA GLY A 198 15.98 -9.06 24.84
C GLY A 198 17.00 -8.49 23.84
N GLU A 199 16.59 -7.59 22.96
CA GLU A 199 17.42 -7.09 21.86
C GLU A 199 18.22 -5.83 22.27
N LYS A 200 19.18 -6.00 23.18
CA LYS A 200 20.02 -4.91 23.74
C LYS A 200 20.73 -4.06 22.68
N LEU A 201 21.09 -4.66 21.54
CA LEU A 201 21.72 -3.96 20.43
C LEU A 201 20.77 -2.94 19.80
N HIS A 202 19.50 -3.31 19.56
CA HIS A 202 18.53 -2.40 18.97
C HIS A 202 18.24 -1.20 19.87
N LYS A 203 18.11 -1.40 21.19
CA LYS A 203 17.97 -0.30 22.16
C LYS A 203 19.18 0.67 22.11
N LEU A 204 20.37 0.17 21.80
CA LEU A 204 21.57 0.99 21.65
C LEU A 204 21.62 1.71 20.29
N GLU A 205 21.27 1.02 19.20
CA GLU A 205 21.16 1.61 17.86
C GLU A 205 20.12 2.74 17.83
N GLU A 206 18.99 2.54 18.52
CA GLU A 206 17.96 3.56 18.78
C GLU A 206 18.56 4.83 19.40
N THR A 207 19.40 4.66 20.42
CA THR A 207 20.01 5.80 21.12
C THR A 207 21.04 6.52 20.24
N LEU A 208 21.74 5.79 19.38
CA LEU A 208 22.91 6.29 18.65
C LEU A 208 22.61 6.86 17.26
N PHE A 209 21.68 6.27 16.51
CA PHE A 209 21.56 6.51 15.07
C PHE A 209 20.20 7.03 14.61
N ASP A 210 19.15 6.88 15.41
CA ASP A 210 17.80 7.29 15.05
C ASP A 210 17.27 8.26 16.11
N PRO A 211 17.04 9.54 15.79
CA PRO A 211 16.67 10.53 16.81
C PRO A 211 15.41 10.08 17.58
N PRO A 212 15.45 10.06 18.92
CA PRO A 212 14.46 9.37 19.74
C PRO A 212 13.09 10.07 19.78
N HIS A 213 12.98 11.31 19.27
CA HIS A 213 11.77 12.10 19.41
C HIS A 213 11.07 12.30 18.06
N PRO A 214 9.87 11.73 17.88
CA PRO A 214 9.03 12.05 16.73
C PRO A 214 8.69 13.55 16.76
N PRO A 215 8.61 14.23 15.60
CA PRO A 215 8.11 15.60 15.54
C PRO A 215 6.68 15.70 16.09
N PRO A 216 6.26 16.88 16.58
CA PRO A 216 4.87 17.12 16.97
C PRO A 216 3.90 16.79 15.85
N ASP A 217 2.72 16.24 16.18
CA ASP A 217 1.71 15.87 15.20
C ASP A 217 1.30 17.05 14.30
N LYS A 218 1.24 18.26 14.87
CA LYS A 218 0.94 19.47 14.10
C LYS A 218 1.97 19.71 13.00
N ASP A 219 3.25 19.51 13.28
CA ASP A 219 4.33 19.73 12.32
C ASP A 219 4.30 18.64 11.24
N VAL A 220 4.00 17.39 11.61
CA VAL A 220 3.79 16.30 10.65
C VAL A 220 2.60 16.60 9.73
N PHE A 221 1.49 17.05 10.31
CA PHE A 221 0.28 17.40 9.57
C PHE A 221 0.55 18.54 8.57
N ASP A 222 1.12 19.65 9.03
CA ASP A 222 1.43 20.81 8.20
C ASP A 222 2.43 20.45 7.10
N TYR A 223 3.47 19.67 7.44
CA TYR A 223 4.44 19.17 6.48
C TYR A 223 3.78 18.33 5.38
N CYS A 224 3.00 17.31 5.75
CA CYS A 224 2.37 16.41 4.79
C CYS A 224 1.38 17.17 3.89
N LYS A 225 0.60 18.08 4.48
CA LYS A 225 -0.35 18.93 3.75
C LYS A 225 0.36 19.80 2.71
N LEU A 226 1.40 20.52 3.12
CA LEU A 226 2.20 21.35 2.21
C LEU A 226 2.91 20.51 1.13
N PHE A 227 3.44 19.35 1.51
CA PHE A 227 4.14 18.46 0.57
C PHE A 227 3.20 17.98 -0.55
N ILE A 228 1.98 17.55 -0.19
CA ILE A 228 0.93 17.16 -1.14
C ILE A 228 0.55 18.33 -2.05
N GLN A 229 0.35 19.52 -1.48
CA GLN A 229 -0.03 20.72 -2.24
C GLN A 229 1.05 21.16 -3.23
N GLU A 230 2.33 21.10 -2.84
CA GLU A 230 3.45 21.55 -3.67
C GLU A 230 3.76 20.58 -4.83
N HIS A 231 3.61 19.26 -4.58
CA HIS A 231 3.96 18.24 -5.56
C HIS A 231 2.79 17.81 -6.44
N GLY A 232 1.55 17.88 -5.92
CA GLY A 232 0.36 17.45 -6.64
C GLY A 232 0.44 15.99 -7.10
N SER A 233 -0.09 15.71 -8.28
CA SER A 233 -0.11 14.37 -8.87
C SER A 233 1.30 13.74 -8.95
N PRO A 234 1.50 12.47 -8.53
CA PRO A 234 0.47 11.47 -8.23
C PRO A 234 -0.07 11.48 -6.79
N LEU A 235 0.37 12.40 -5.93
CA LEU A 235 -0.17 12.53 -4.57
C LEU A 235 -1.59 13.09 -4.63
N PHE A 236 -2.36 12.83 -3.58
CA PHE A 236 -3.72 13.32 -3.45
C PHE A 236 -3.99 13.82 -2.04
N GLN A 237 -4.87 14.80 -1.92
CA GLN A 237 -5.42 15.19 -0.62
C GLN A 237 -6.45 14.12 -0.22
N PRO A 238 -6.21 13.34 0.86
CA PRO A 238 -7.14 12.30 1.25
C PRO A 238 -8.38 12.95 1.89
N PHE A 239 -9.56 12.41 1.58
CA PHE A 239 -10.84 12.83 2.14
C PHE A 239 -11.79 11.63 2.24
N ILE A 240 -12.80 11.75 3.09
CA ILE A 240 -13.83 10.76 3.38
C ILE A 240 -15.16 11.51 3.52
N SER A 241 -16.14 11.17 2.69
CA SER A 241 -17.46 11.82 2.73
C SER A 241 -18.12 11.65 4.11
N GLY A 242 -18.45 12.77 4.77
CA GLY A 242 -19.11 12.79 6.08
C GLY A 242 -18.17 12.66 7.28
N ASP A 243 -16.85 12.61 7.07
CA ASP A 243 -15.87 12.58 8.15
C ASP A 243 -15.75 13.94 8.87
N SER A 244 -15.36 13.92 10.14
CA SER A 244 -15.28 15.13 10.96
C SER A 244 -14.15 16.09 10.55
N ASP A 245 -13.01 15.56 10.13
CA ASP A 245 -11.78 16.33 9.94
C ASP A 245 -11.23 16.21 8.50
N PHE A 246 -11.66 15.18 7.77
CA PHE A 246 -11.24 14.89 6.39
C PHE A 246 -12.43 14.85 5.42
N SER A 247 -13.46 15.69 5.59
CA SER A 247 -14.63 15.71 4.69
C SER A 247 -14.50 16.58 3.45
N GLU A 248 -13.51 17.48 3.39
CA GLU A 248 -13.37 18.40 2.27
C GLU A 248 -12.85 17.70 1.01
N GLU A 249 -13.67 17.70 -0.05
CA GLU A 249 -13.27 17.17 -1.35
C GLU A 249 -12.17 18.04 -1.99
N PRO A 250 -11.15 17.44 -2.64
CA PRO A 250 -10.13 18.20 -3.33
C PRO A 250 -10.70 18.94 -4.55
N PRO A 251 -10.14 20.11 -4.91
CA PRO A 251 -10.57 20.85 -6.10
C PRO A 251 -10.54 20.00 -7.37
N GLY A 252 -11.62 20.05 -8.15
CA GLY A 252 -11.74 19.29 -9.40
C GLY A 252 -12.13 17.81 -9.22
N PHE A 253 -12.39 17.36 -7.98
CA PHE A 253 -12.78 15.98 -7.72
C PHE A 253 -14.10 15.58 -8.41
N PRO A 254 -15.20 16.36 -8.33
CA PRO A 254 -16.46 15.99 -8.98
C PRO A 254 -16.31 15.80 -10.49
N GLU A 255 -15.59 16.70 -11.17
CA GLU A 255 -15.36 16.62 -12.61
C GLU A 255 -14.50 15.42 -12.97
N ASN A 256 -13.44 15.16 -12.20
CA ASN A 256 -12.59 13.98 -12.40
C ASN A 256 -13.35 12.67 -12.14
N LEU A 257 -14.27 12.66 -11.17
CA LEU A 257 -15.13 11.54 -10.86
C LEU A 257 -16.09 11.26 -12.02
N GLU A 258 -16.73 12.28 -12.59
CA GLU A 258 -17.59 12.13 -13.77
C GLU A 258 -16.82 11.55 -14.96
N ILE A 259 -15.61 12.06 -15.22
CA ILE A 259 -14.72 11.55 -16.27
C ILE A 259 -14.39 10.07 -16.03
N ALA A 260 -13.96 9.72 -14.81
CA ALA A 260 -13.61 8.34 -14.45
C ALA A 260 -14.81 7.39 -14.63
N CYS A 261 -16.00 7.81 -14.17
CA CYS A 261 -17.24 7.06 -14.33
C CYS A 261 -17.62 6.88 -15.81
N ALA A 262 -17.48 7.92 -16.64
CA ALA A 262 -17.76 7.85 -18.07
C ALA A 262 -16.81 6.90 -18.81
N LEU A 263 -15.51 6.93 -18.46
CA LEU A 263 -14.52 5.99 -19.00
C LEU A 263 -14.89 4.54 -18.69
N TRP A 264 -15.29 4.25 -17.45
CA TRP A 264 -15.71 2.91 -17.04
C TRP A 264 -16.96 2.41 -17.77
N LYS A 265 -17.98 3.27 -17.93
CA LYS A 265 -19.18 2.95 -18.72
C LYS A 265 -18.84 2.56 -20.17
N ASN A 266 -17.82 3.19 -20.75
CA ASN A 266 -17.37 2.88 -22.12
C ASN A 266 -16.55 1.59 -22.20
N LEU A 267 -15.79 1.24 -21.15
CA LEU A 267 -14.93 0.05 -21.11
C LEU A 267 -15.69 -1.22 -20.74
N VAL A 268 -16.74 -1.12 -19.92
CA VAL A 268 -17.59 -2.23 -19.50
C VAL A 268 -19.02 -1.97 -19.99
N PRO A 269 -19.39 -2.45 -21.19
CA PRO A 269 -20.76 -2.34 -21.65
C PRO A 269 -21.69 -3.07 -20.68
N THR A 270 -22.66 -2.38 -20.12
CA THR A 270 -23.67 -2.97 -19.22
C THR A 270 -24.30 -4.19 -19.88
N SER A 271 -24.15 -5.35 -19.24
CA SER A 271 -24.85 -6.57 -19.61
C SER A 271 -26.22 -6.59 -18.95
N ASP A 272 -27.05 -5.58 -19.20
CA ASP A 272 -28.44 -5.57 -18.77
C ASP A 272 -29.34 -5.79 -19.99
N GLY A 273 -29.70 -7.06 -20.22
CA GLY A 273 -30.66 -7.47 -21.24
C GLY A 273 -30.46 -8.90 -21.77
N GLU A 274 -30.92 -9.90 -21.01
CA GLU A 274 -31.28 -11.30 -21.36
C GLU A 274 -30.33 -12.20 -22.19
N PRO A 275 -30.38 -13.54 -21.97
CA PRO A 275 -29.42 -14.47 -22.56
C PRO A 275 -29.76 -14.74 -24.03
N LYS A 276 -28.87 -14.30 -24.93
CA LYS A 276 -28.78 -14.88 -26.27
C LYS A 276 -27.44 -15.57 -26.43
N HIS A 277 -27.53 -16.89 -26.60
CA HIS A 277 -26.46 -17.77 -27.02
C HIS A 277 -25.54 -17.14 -28.08
N LYS A 278 -24.24 -17.42 -27.93
CA LYS A 278 -23.09 -17.06 -28.78
C LYS A 278 -22.64 -15.60 -28.70
N ARG A 279 -21.80 -15.29 -27.70
CA ARG A 279 -20.78 -14.25 -27.86
C ARG A 279 -19.48 -14.91 -28.32
N ALA A 280 -19.18 -14.72 -29.61
CA ALA A 280 -17.85 -14.95 -30.17
C ALA A 280 -16.86 -14.00 -29.48
N SER A 281 -15.65 -14.49 -29.23
CA SER A 281 -14.52 -13.68 -28.77
C SER A 281 -14.32 -12.47 -29.68
N LEU A 282 -14.16 -11.28 -29.09
CA LEU A 282 -13.82 -10.08 -29.85
C LEU A 282 -12.46 -10.29 -30.54
N PRO A 283 -12.35 -10.04 -31.85
CA PRO A 283 -11.10 -10.22 -32.57
C PRO A 283 -10.00 -9.34 -31.97
N GLU A 284 -8.83 -9.92 -31.76
CA GLU A 284 -7.63 -9.30 -31.17
C GLU A 284 -7.26 -7.92 -31.78
N GLN A 285 -7.65 -7.68 -33.03
CA GLN A 285 -7.46 -6.42 -33.75
C GLN A 285 -8.31 -5.26 -33.20
N GLN A 286 -9.47 -5.55 -32.62
CA GLN A 286 -10.37 -4.54 -32.07
C GLN A 286 -9.89 -4.05 -30.69
N VAL A 287 -9.34 -4.97 -29.88
CA VAL A 287 -8.66 -4.65 -28.61
C VAL A 287 -7.37 -3.84 -28.89
N LYS A 288 -6.57 -4.23 -29.88
CA LYS A 288 -5.37 -3.48 -30.29
C LYS A 288 -5.70 -2.06 -30.78
N LYS A 289 -6.82 -1.85 -31.48
CA LYS A 289 -7.28 -0.51 -31.89
C LYS A 289 -7.71 0.35 -30.71
N GLN A 290 -8.39 -0.21 -29.71
CA GLN A 290 -8.78 0.54 -28.50
C GLN A 290 -7.56 0.94 -27.66
N ILE A 291 -6.58 0.04 -27.51
CA ILE A 291 -5.31 0.34 -26.83
C ILE A 291 -4.54 1.46 -27.58
N ALA A 292 -4.50 1.41 -28.90
CA ALA A 292 -3.83 2.43 -29.72
C ALA A 292 -4.52 3.82 -29.71
N GLN A 293 -5.83 3.87 -29.43
CA GLN A 293 -6.57 5.13 -29.29
C GLN A 293 -6.37 5.79 -27.91
N LEU A 294 -6.08 5.00 -26.87
CA LEU A 294 -5.80 5.48 -25.52
C LEU A 294 -4.35 5.95 -25.33
N ALA A 295 -3.40 5.37 -26.08
CA ALA A 295 -2.04 5.88 -26.17
C ALA A 295 -2.01 7.08 -27.14
N GLY A 296 -2.14 8.31 -26.61
CA GLY A 296 -2.02 9.54 -27.41
C GLY A 296 -0.74 9.59 -28.27
N PRO A 297 -0.67 10.49 -29.28
CA PRO A 297 0.37 10.43 -30.31
C PRO A 297 1.79 10.54 -29.73
N PRO A 298 2.77 9.81 -30.31
CA PRO A 298 4.13 9.80 -29.80
C PRO A 298 4.75 11.21 -29.86
N ARG A 299 5.35 11.65 -28.75
CA ARG A 299 6.08 12.92 -28.67
C ARG A 299 7.24 12.89 -29.66
N ARG A 300 7.29 13.88 -30.57
CA ARG A 300 8.41 14.06 -31.52
C ARG A 300 9.71 14.28 -30.76
N GLU A 301 10.67 13.38 -30.94
CA GLU A 301 12.05 13.62 -30.52
C GLU A 301 12.65 14.79 -31.31
N VAL A 302 13.09 15.82 -30.59
CA VAL A 302 13.87 16.93 -31.16
C VAL A 302 15.28 16.42 -31.43
N GLY A 303 15.57 16.17 -32.71
CA GLY A 303 16.86 15.66 -33.16
C GLY A 303 18.03 16.57 -32.80
N LYS A 304 19.05 15.98 -32.15
CA LYS A 304 20.40 16.52 -32.09
C LYS A 304 20.99 16.61 -33.50
N LYS A 305 21.13 17.82 -34.04
CA LYS A 305 22.00 18.07 -35.19
C LYS A 305 23.46 18.01 -34.72
N ARG A 306 24.20 17.02 -35.23
CA ARG A 306 25.66 17.04 -35.32
C ARG A 306 26.06 17.92 -36.51
N ARG A 307 26.87 18.95 -36.26
CA ARG A 307 28.03 19.36 -37.06
C ARG A 307 29.00 20.07 -36.14
#